data_AF-A0A369NYS3-F1
#
_entry.id   AF-A0A369NYS3-F1
#
_cell.length_a   1.000
_cell.length_b   1.000
_cell.length_c   1.000
_cell.angle_alpha   90.00
_cell.angle_beta   90.00
_cell.angle_gamma   90.00
#
_symmetry.space_group_name_H-M   'P 1'
#
loop_
_entity.id
_entity.type
_entity.pdbx_description
1 polymer ?
#
loop_
_entity_poly.entity_id
_entity_poly.type
_entity_poly.pdbx_seq_one_letter_code
_entity_poly.pdbx_strand_id
1 'polypeptide(L)'
;MESEAKRPCRLAFAAIIAAVLAVAALTGTLMGCAPSAPASDSNGSGTAAAPAEQEAGGDDAMAGQPVNWTMESDCVTCHTAEAASATDSACPQGVAHEAEGVTCVTCHTDEAVLAEVHDGIAMGDKPATKATVVTVDEATCIACHGDLSEVAALTADSAALTDDKGTVVNPHERPAGEKHEANPATCTDCHNNHSKDLPKDAMKYCAQCHHRGTFECGTCHELRER
;
A
#
# COMPACT_ATOMS: atom_id res chain seq x y z
N MET A 1 -24.09 -10.13 -56.91
CA MET A 1 -25.30 -9.63 -56.24
C MET A 1 -24.88 -9.38 -54.81
N GLU A 2 -24.74 -8.20 -54.23
CA GLU A 2 -24.71 -6.80 -54.66
C GLU A 2 -24.07 -6.09 -53.46
N SER A 3 -23.18 -5.13 -53.72
CA SER A 3 -22.58 -4.30 -52.67
C SER A 3 -23.54 -3.17 -52.35
N GLU A 4 -23.94 -3.00 -51.09
CA GLU A 4 -24.71 -1.84 -50.65
C GLU A 4 -23.89 -1.07 -49.61
N ALA A 5 -23.25 0.00 -50.09
CA ALA A 5 -22.64 1.03 -49.27
C ALA A 5 -23.74 1.91 -48.65
N LYS A 6 -23.64 2.23 -47.35
CA LYS A 6 -24.39 3.33 -46.73
C LYS A 6 -23.54 4.07 -45.70
N ARG A 7 -23.03 5.24 -46.09
CA ARG A 7 -22.76 6.38 -45.20
C ARG A 7 -24.12 7.04 -44.92
N PRO A 8 -24.44 7.41 -43.66
CA PRO A 8 -24.17 8.78 -43.19
C PRO A 8 -23.73 8.76 -41.69
N CYS A 9 -23.06 9.76 -41.11
CA CYS A 9 -23.67 11.04 -40.76
C CYS A 9 -22.57 11.95 -40.18
N ARG A 10 -21.84 12.66 -41.05
CA ARG A 10 -20.88 13.71 -40.66
C ARG A 10 -21.54 14.93 -39.95
N LEU A 11 -22.86 14.91 -39.79
CA LEU A 11 -23.65 15.93 -39.13
C LEU A 11 -23.81 15.68 -37.61
N ALA A 12 -23.62 14.45 -37.13
CA ALA A 12 -23.69 14.14 -35.70
C ALA A 12 -22.47 14.68 -34.91
N PHE A 13 -21.30 14.71 -35.53
CA PHE A 13 -20.07 15.22 -34.92
C PHE A 13 -20.01 16.76 -34.79
N ALA A 14 -20.75 17.49 -35.63
CA ALA A 14 -20.79 18.96 -35.58
C ALA A 14 -21.69 19.48 -34.44
N ALA A 15 -22.70 18.72 -34.03
CA ALA A 15 -23.64 19.11 -32.96
C ALA A 15 -23.04 18.99 -31.56
N ILE A 16 -22.07 18.09 -31.35
CA ILE A 16 -21.47 17.85 -30.02
C ILE A 16 -20.42 18.93 -29.68
N ILE A 17 -19.69 19.45 -30.67
CA ILE A 17 -18.66 20.49 -30.47
C ILE A 17 -19.29 21.86 -30.12
N ALA A 18 -20.49 22.14 -30.62
CA ALA A 18 -21.21 23.39 -30.31
C ALA A 18 -21.80 23.43 -28.88
N ALA A 19 -22.04 22.27 -28.25
CA ALA A 19 -22.57 22.19 -26.88
C ALA A 19 -21.48 22.36 -25.80
N VAL A 20 -20.21 21.99 -26.10
CA VAL A 20 -19.09 22.07 -25.14
C VAL A 20 -18.53 23.50 -25.00
N LEU A 21 -18.72 24.36 -26.00
CA LEU A 21 -18.25 25.76 -25.96
C LEU A 21 -19.25 26.74 -25.30
N ALA A 22 -20.48 26.32 -25.01
CA ALA A 22 -21.50 27.16 -24.38
C ALA A 22 -21.54 27.04 -22.84
N VAL A 23 -20.86 26.06 -22.24
CA VAL A 23 -20.84 25.84 -20.78
C VAL A 23 -19.62 26.47 -20.08
N ALA A 24 -18.59 26.89 -20.84
CA ALA A 24 -17.37 27.49 -20.29
C ALA A 24 -17.44 29.02 -20.05
N ALA A 25 -18.62 29.65 -20.16
CA ALA A 25 -18.77 31.11 -20.09
C ALA A 25 -19.60 31.62 -18.89
N LEU A 26 -19.95 30.78 -17.90
CA LEU A 26 -20.67 31.20 -16.70
C LEU A 26 -20.16 30.47 -15.45
N THR A 27 -19.06 30.97 -14.87
CA THR A 27 -18.85 31.10 -13.41
C THR A 27 -17.47 31.70 -13.17
N GLY A 28 -17.36 33.02 -13.35
CA GLY A 28 -16.21 33.79 -12.93
C GLY A 28 -16.69 34.98 -12.13
N THR A 29 -16.83 34.81 -10.81
CA THR A 29 -16.75 35.86 -9.76
C THR A 29 -17.01 35.24 -8.39
N LEU A 30 -15.96 34.90 -7.65
CA LEU A 30 -15.94 35.01 -6.18
C LEU A 30 -14.57 35.57 -5.77
N MET A 31 -14.59 36.84 -5.39
CA MET A 31 -13.51 37.61 -4.79
C MET A 31 -13.82 37.72 -3.29
N GLY A 32 -12.83 37.44 -2.42
CA GLY A 32 -12.89 37.64 -0.95
C GLY A 32 -13.00 36.32 -0.18
N CYS A 33 -12.25 36.03 0.90
CA CYS A 33 -11.50 36.87 1.82
C CYS A 33 -10.17 36.21 2.21
N ALA A 34 -9.09 36.99 2.25
CA ALA A 34 -7.86 36.63 2.95
C ALA A 34 -7.94 37.14 4.41
N PRO A 35 -7.69 36.31 5.45
CA PRO A 35 -7.62 36.79 6.81
C PRO A 35 -6.37 37.63 7.05
N SER A 36 -6.57 38.75 7.75
CA SER A 36 -5.55 39.75 8.07
C SER A 36 -4.48 39.19 9.01
N ALA A 37 -3.21 39.31 8.63
CA ALA A 37 -2.09 39.22 9.56
C ALA A 37 -2.00 40.53 10.37
N PRO A 38 -1.83 40.49 11.70
CA PRO A 38 -1.54 41.68 12.48
C PRO A 38 -0.12 42.18 12.22
N ALA A 39 0.01 43.50 12.32
CA ALA A 39 1.21 44.28 12.07
C ALA A 39 2.40 43.85 12.93
N SER A 40 3.58 43.86 12.31
CA SER A 40 4.87 43.78 12.98
C SER A 40 5.16 45.10 13.70
N ASP A 41 5.17 45.08 15.03
CA ASP A 41 5.88 46.09 15.83
C ASP A 41 7.25 45.55 16.22
N SER A 42 8.27 46.31 15.81
CA SER A 42 9.66 46.08 16.11
C SER A 42 9.99 46.75 17.44
N ASN A 43 10.37 46.00 18.48
CA ASN A 43 11.37 46.46 19.45
C ASN A 43 11.92 45.35 20.36
N GLY A 44 13.18 44.99 20.15
CA GLY A 44 14.20 44.98 21.20
C GLY A 44 14.29 43.82 22.21
N SER A 45 15.28 42.95 21.94
CA SER A 45 16.29 42.47 22.90
C SER A 45 15.98 41.30 23.84
N GLY A 46 16.62 40.15 23.57
CA GLY A 46 17.25 39.35 24.62
C GLY A 46 17.17 37.82 24.48
N THR A 47 18.32 37.20 24.25
CA THR A 47 18.72 35.80 24.58
C THR A 47 18.18 34.63 23.72
N ALA A 48 19.12 33.74 23.39
CA ALA A 48 19.00 32.63 22.44
C ALA A 48 18.29 31.39 23.00
N ALA A 49 17.51 30.71 22.15
CA ALA A 49 17.13 29.31 22.30
C ALA A 49 16.97 28.66 20.91
N ALA A 50 17.28 27.36 20.83
CA ALA A 50 17.23 26.50 19.65
C ALA A 50 15.87 26.56 18.89
N PRO A 51 15.81 26.19 17.59
CA PRO A 51 14.53 26.16 16.89
C PRO A 51 13.65 25.08 17.54
N ALA A 52 12.67 25.53 18.31
CA ALA A 52 11.55 24.69 18.70
C ALA A 52 10.79 24.33 17.43
N GLU A 53 10.52 23.04 17.25
CA GLU A 53 9.54 22.59 16.28
C GLU A 53 8.24 23.36 16.53
N GLN A 54 7.78 24.05 15.50
CA GLN A 54 6.53 24.75 15.51
C GLN A 54 5.45 23.67 15.47
N GLU A 55 5.04 23.19 16.65
CA GLU A 55 3.78 22.48 16.86
C GLU A 55 2.69 23.32 16.20
N ALA A 56 2.19 22.85 15.06
CA ALA A 56 0.99 23.37 14.44
C ALA A 56 -0.20 22.98 15.31
N GLY A 57 -0.35 23.66 16.45
CA GLY A 57 -1.50 23.58 17.33
C GLY A 57 -2.70 24.24 16.66
N GLY A 58 -3.35 23.50 15.76
CA GLY A 58 -4.78 23.62 15.60
C GLY A 58 -5.40 22.58 16.53
N ASP A 59 -6.21 23.03 17.50
CA ASP A 59 -7.11 22.12 18.21
C ASP A 59 -7.97 21.42 17.17
N ASP A 60 -7.63 20.17 16.83
CA ASP A 60 -8.54 19.32 16.09
C ASP A 60 -9.75 19.11 17.00
N ALA A 61 -10.89 19.68 16.61
CA ALA A 61 -12.11 19.64 17.40
C ALA A 61 -12.56 18.21 17.75
N MET A 62 -12.01 17.20 17.06
CA MET A 62 -12.30 15.79 17.29
C MET A 62 -11.23 15.08 18.12
N ALA A 63 -10.09 15.69 18.44
CA ALA A 63 -9.03 15.05 19.20
C ALA A 63 -9.52 14.52 20.56
N GLY A 64 -9.14 13.28 20.89
CA GLY A 64 -9.52 12.60 22.13
C GLY A 64 -10.96 12.07 22.17
N GLN A 65 -11.76 12.24 21.11
CA GLN A 65 -13.06 11.56 21.01
C GLN A 65 -12.85 10.05 20.81
N PRO A 66 -13.61 9.18 21.50
CA PRO A 66 -13.49 7.74 21.32
C PRO A 66 -13.88 7.32 19.90
N VAL A 67 -13.11 6.42 19.31
CA VAL A 67 -13.43 5.82 18.01
C VAL A 67 -14.36 4.63 18.25
N ASN A 68 -15.56 4.68 17.65
CA ASN A 68 -16.46 3.53 17.62
C ASN A 68 -16.16 2.72 16.34
N TRP A 69 -15.12 1.88 16.42
CA TRP A 69 -14.64 1.11 15.29
C TRP A 69 -15.61 -0.01 14.87
N THR A 70 -15.72 -0.23 13.56
CA THR A 70 -16.43 -1.35 12.92
C THR A 70 -15.70 -1.73 11.63
N MET A 71 -16.06 -2.86 11.01
CA MET A 71 -15.55 -3.24 9.68
C MET A 71 -15.91 -2.24 8.56
N GLU A 72 -16.89 -1.37 8.78
CA GLU A 72 -17.30 -0.33 7.83
C GLU A 72 -16.62 1.02 8.09
N SER A 73 -15.77 1.11 9.12
CA SER A 73 -15.07 2.35 9.47
C SER A 73 -14.10 2.77 8.36
N ASP A 74 -14.04 4.07 8.09
CA ASP A 74 -13.09 4.64 7.14
C ASP A 74 -11.66 4.57 7.70
N CYS A 75 -10.95 3.51 7.30
CA CYS A 75 -9.60 3.19 7.73
C CYS A 75 -8.61 4.32 7.40
N VAL A 76 -8.86 5.09 6.33
CA VAL A 76 -7.98 6.16 5.83
C VAL A 76 -7.85 7.30 6.82
N THR A 77 -8.84 7.46 7.71
CA THR A 77 -8.83 8.46 8.78
C THR A 77 -7.58 8.37 9.66
N CYS A 78 -7.08 7.15 9.91
CA CYS A 78 -5.88 6.93 10.73
C CYS A 78 -4.74 6.30 9.90
N HIS A 79 -5.04 5.33 9.04
CA HIS A 79 -4.05 4.57 8.26
C HIS A 79 -3.69 5.25 6.93
N THR A 80 -3.29 6.52 7.03
CA THR A 80 -2.97 7.36 5.86
C THR A 80 -1.78 6.85 5.06
N ALA A 81 -0.80 6.21 5.72
CA ALA A 81 0.39 5.66 5.05
C ALA A 81 0.04 4.47 4.16
N GLU A 82 -0.77 3.54 4.68
CA GLU A 82 -1.28 2.38 3.93
C GLU A 82 -2.23 2.84 2.82
N ALA A 83 -3.13 3.79 3.10
CA ALA A 83 -4.04 4.34 2.10
C ALA A 83 -3.29 5.04 0.94
N ALA A 84 -2.20 5.76 1.25
CA ALA A 84 -1.38 6.39 0.22
C ALA A 84 -0.75 5.37 -0.75
N SER A 85 -0.57 4.12 -0.32
CA SER A 85 0.01 3.07 -1.15
C SER A 85 -0.86 2.72 -2.36
N ALA A 86 -2.17 2.94 -2.28
CA ALA A 86 -3.13 2.69 -3.37
C ALA A 86 -2.90 3.60 -4.60
N THR A 87 -2.25 4.75 -4.41
CA THR A 87 -1.99 5.73 -5.49
C THR A 87 -0.51 6.02 -5.71
N ASP A 88 0.36 5.47 -4.87
CA ASP A 88 1.80 5.63 -5.02
C ASP A 88 2.35 4.62 -6.01
N SER A 89 2.78 5.09 -7.18
CA SER A 89 3.44 4.25 -8.20
C SER A 89 4.70 3.51 -7.71
N ALA A 90 5.31 3.96 -6.61
CA ALA A 90 6.40 3.23 -5.97
C ALA A 90 5.92 2.01 -5.18
N CYS A 91 4.63 1.90 -4.89
CA CYS A 91 3.98 0.74 -4.27
C CYS A 91 3.12 0.00 -5.31
N PRO A 92 3.72 -0.84 -6.17
CA PRO A 92 3.02 -1.45 -7.29
C PRO A 92 1.88 -2.39 -6.85
N GLN A 93 2.00 -3.06 -5.70
CA GLN A 93 0.96 -3.94 -5.17
C GLN A 93 -0.28 -3.14 -4.74
N GLY A 94 -0.07 -2.04 -4.00
CA GLY A 94 -1.16 -1.14 -3.60
C GLY A 94 -1.92 -0.60 -4.80
N VAL A 95 -1.20 -0.10 -5.81
CA VAL A 95 -1.79 0.41 -7.06
C VAL A 95 -2.53 -0.68 -7.84
N ALA A 96 -1.97 -1.89 -7.93
CA ALA A 96 -2.61 -2.99 -8.64
C ALA A 96 -3.92 -3.44 -7.96
N HIS A 97 -3.93 -3.53 -6.63
CA HIS A 97 -5.12 -3.92 -5.88
C HIS A 97 -6.20 -2.84 -5.92
N GLU A 98 -5.82 -1.55 -5.82
CA GLU A 98 -6.77 -0.44 -6.01
C GLU A 98 -7.43 -0.47 -7.39
N ALA A 99 -6.67 -0.78 -8.44
CA ALA A 99 -7.20 -0.87 -9.81
C ALA A 99 -8.24 -1.99 -9.97
N GLU A 100 -8.17 -3.05 -9.17
CA GLU A 100 -9.14 -4.14 -9.12
C GLU A 100 -10.30 -3.87 -8.12
N GLY A 101 -10.32 -2.70 -7.48
CA GLY A 101 -11.35 -2.32 -6.51
C GLY A 101 -11.26 -3.06 -5.17
N VAL A 102 -10.09 -3.59 -4.83
CA VAL A 102 -9.82 -4.24 -3.54
C VAL A 102 -9.82 -3.18 -2.44
N THR A 103 -10.53 -3.45 -1.34
CA THR A 103 -10.65 -2.53 -0.20
C THR A 103 -9.87 -3.06 1.01
N CYS A 104 -9.68 -2.24 2.05
CA CYS A 104 -8.91 -2.62 3.25
C CYS A 104 -9.38 -3.95 3.85
N VAL A 105 -10.70 -4.11 4.02
CA VAL A 105 -11.33 -5.30 4.60
C VAL A 105 -11.47 -6.47 3.63
N THR A 106 -11.07 -6.31 2.36
CA THR A 106 -10.93 -7.43 1.45
C THR A 106 -9.77 -8.33 1.88
N CYS A 107 -8.68 -7.76 2.43
CA CYS A 107 -7.54 -8.52 2.96
C CYS A 107 -7.54 -8.61 4.48
N HIS A 108 -7.92 -7.53 5.18
CA HIS A 108 -7.98 -7.50 6.64
C HIS A 108 -9.34 -8.01 7.13
N THR A 109 -9.48 -9.33 7.22
CA THR A 109 -10.78 -9.99 7.40
C THR A 109 -11.09 -10.42 8.83
N ASP A 110 -10.09 -10.49 9.71
CA ASP A 110 -10.28 -10.92 11.10
C ASP A 110 -10.89 -9.81 11.96
N GLU A 111 -12.22 -9.74 11.98
CA GLU A 111 -12.98 -8.75 12.75
C GLU A 111 -12.70 -8.81 14.25
N ALA A 112 -12.46 -10.00 14.82
CA ALA A 112 -12.24 -10.14 16.25
C ALA A 112 -10.90 -9.53 16.66
N VAL A 113 -9.84 -9.85 15.92
CA VAL A 113 -8.51 -9.26 16.14
C VAL A 113 -8.53 -7.76 15.86
N LEU A 114 -9.22 -7.33 14.80
CA LEU A 114 -9.37 -5.91 14.49
C LEU A 114 -10.13 -5.17 15.59
N ALA A 115 -11.20 -5.73 16.14
CA ALA A 115 -11.93 -5.13 17.25
C ALA A 115 -11.06 -4.96 18.50
N GLU A 116 -10.23 -5.96 18.81
CA GLU A 116 -9.29 -5.90 19.94
C GLU A 116 -8.25 -4.79 19.78
N VAL A 117 -7.64 -4.65 18.60
CA VAL A 117 -6.60 -3.62 18.38
C VAL A 117 -7.16 -2.21 18.27
N HIS A 118 -8.45 -2.05 17.96
CA HIS A 118 -9.13 -0.76 17.91
C HIS A 118 -9.87 -0.40 19.21
N ASP A 119 -9.89 -1.30 20.20
CA ASP A 119 -10.51 -1.00 21.50
C ASP A 119 -9.77 0.13 22.22
N GLY A 120 -10.53 1.09 22.74
CA GLY A 120 -10.00 2.22 23.49
C GLY A 120 -9.21 3.26 22.69
N ILE A 121 -9.16 3.16 21.35
CA ILE A 121 -8.52 4.17 20.50
C ILE A 121 -9.36 5.45 20.47
N ALA A 122 -8.68 6.60 20.55
CA ALA A 122 -9.27 7.92 20.40
C ALA A 122 -8.77 8.62 19.13
N MET A 123 -9.57 9.55 18.62
CA MET A 123 -9.20 10.39 17.49
C MET A 123 -7.93 11.20 17.82
N GLY A 124 -6.99 11.24 16.88
CA GLY A 124 -5.68 11.86 17.08
C GLY A 124 -4.63 10.92 17.69
N ASP A 125 -5.01 9.73 18.15
CA ASP A 125 -4.03 8.70 18.48
C ASP A 125 -3.26 8.28 17.24
N LYS A 126 -1.97 8.00 17.41
CA LYS A 126 -1.15 7.47 16.33
C LYS A 126 -1.49 5.99 16.14
N PRO A 127 -1.87 5.57 14.92
CA PRO A 127 -2.04 4.16 14.65
C PRO A 127 -0.74 3.41 14.91
N ALA A 128 -0.85 2.11 15.20
CA ALA A 128 0.32 1.24 15.25
C ALA A 128 1.09 1.36 13.92
N THR A 129 2.41 1.52 14.01
CA THR A 129 3.27 1.78 12.83
C THR A 129 3.44 0.57 11.91
N LYS A 130 2.79 -0.55 12.23
CA LYS A 130 2.71 -1.75 11.40
C LYS A 130 1.32 -2.33 11.51
N ALA A 131 0.62 -2.45 10.39
CA ALA A 131 -0.56 -3.30 10.30
C ALA A 131 -0.17 -4.73 10.73
N THR A 132 -0.96 -5.32 11.62
CA THR A 132 -0.75 -6.72 12.00
C THR A 132 -1.18 -7.59 10.83
N VAL A 133 -0.19 -8.16 10.14
CA VAL A 133 -0.41 -9.15 9.06
C VAL A 133 -1.21 -10.37 9.52
N VAL A 134 -1.35 -10.56 10.84
CA VAL A 134 -2.18 -11.60 11.49
C VAL A 134 -3.65 -11.56 11.03
N THR A 135 -4.14 -10.40 10.58
CA THR A 135 -5.52 -10.23 10.10
C THR A 135 -5.73 -10.65 8.65
N VAL A 136 -4.66 -11.01 7.94
CA VAL A 136 -4.69 -11.43 6.53
C VAL A 136 -4.54 -12.94 6.45
N ASP A 137 -5.64 -13.63 6.15
CA ASP A 137 -5.64 -15.07 5.95
C ASP A 137 -5.11 -15.45 4.56
N GLU A 138 -4.34 -16.54 4.48
CA GLU A 138 -3.77 -17.02 3.23
C GLU A 138 -4.84 -17.39 2.19
N ALA A 139 -6.00 -17.90 2.62
CA ALA A 139 -7.07 -18.26 1.70
C ALA A 139 -7.63 -17.03 0.97
N THR A 140 -7.57 -15.84 1.57
CA THR A 140 -7.96 -14.58 0.94
C THR A 140 -7.08 -14.27 -0.27
N CYS A 141 -5.77 -14.51 -0.16
CA CYS A 141 -4.84 -14.36 -1.28
C CYS A 141 -5.16 -15.37 -2.38
N ILE A 142 -5.33 -16.65 -2.00
CA ILE A 142 -5.57 -17.76 -2.92
C ILE A 142 -6.85 -17.57 -3.73
N ALA A 143 -7.89 -16.98 -3.14
CA ALA A 143 -9.17 -16.74 -3.81
C ALA A 143 -9.06 -15.88 -5.09
N CYS A 144 -8.03 -15.03 -5.18
CA CYS A 144 -7.78 -14.18 -6.36
C CYS A 144 -6.50 -14.56 -7.13
N HIS A 145 -5.45 -14.97 -6.43
CA HIS A 145 -4.14 -15.24 -7.05
C HIS A 145 -3.92 -16.70 -7.46
N GLY A 146 -4.76 -17.62 -6.99
CA GLY A 146 -4.57 -19.05 -7.18
C GLY A 146 -3.69 -19.67 -6.09
N ASP A 147 -3.54 -20.98 -6.16
CA ASP A 147 -2.68 -21.71 -5.22
C ASP A 147 -1.19 -21.52 -5.53
N LEU A 148 -0.33 -21.97 -4.60
CA LEU A 148 1.12 -21.79 -4.73
C LEU A 148 1.69 -22.43 -6.01
N SER A 149 1.09 -23.51 -6.51
CA SER A 149 1.54 -24.17 -7.75
C SER A 149 1.17 -23.38 -9.00
N GLU A 150 -0.01 -22.76 -9.00
CA GLU A 150 -0.44 -21.85 -10.07
C GLU A 150 0.43 -20.59 -10.11
N VAL A 151 0.68 -19.99 -8.94
CA VAL A 151 1.55 -18.82 -8.81
C VAL A 151 2.99 -19.16 -9.19
N ALA A 152 3.49 -20.34 -8.82
CA ALA A 152 4.80 -20.83 -9.23
C ALA A 152 4.93 -20.90 -10.76
N ALA A 153 3.94 -21.44 -11.45
CA ALA A 153 3.93 -21.49 -12.91
C ALA A 153 3.91 -20.09 -13.55
N LEU A 154 3.13 -19.15 -13.00
CA LEU A 154 3.08 -17.77 -13.48
C LEU A 154 4.39 -17.01 -13.26
N THR A 155 5.19 -17.43 -12.28
CA THR A 155 6.43 -16.75 -11.87
C THR A 155 7.69 -17.52 -12.27
N ALA A 156 7.58 -18.54 -13.11
CA ALA A 156 8.70 -19.40 -13.52
C ALA A 156 9.88 -18.63 -14.13
N ASP A 157 9.61 -17.55 -14.86
CA ASP A 157 10.62 -16.71 -15.52
C ASP A 157 11.03 -15.48 -14.68
N SER A 158 10.56 -15.37 -13.43
CA SER A 158 10.85 -14.22 -12.57
C SER A 158 12.30 -14.24 -12.08
N ALA A 159 13.02 -13.15 -12.32
CA ALA A 159 14.36 -12.91 -11.76
C ALA A 159 14.34 -12.01 -10.51
N ALA A 160 13.17 -11.78 -9.91
CA ALA A 160 13.01 -10.82 -8.80
C ALA A 160 13.86 -11.17 -7.58
N LEU A 161 14.05 -12.47 -7.29
CA LEU A 161 14.99 -12.95 -6.27
C LEU A 161 16.21 -13.57 -6.94
N THR A 162 17.27 -12.77 -6.99
CA THR A 162 18.60 -13.18 -7.43
C THR A 162 19.58 -12.94 -6.29
N ASP A 163 20.40 -13.94 -5.98
CA ASP A 163 21.43 -13.82 -4.93
C ASP A 163 22.72 -13.13 -5.42
N ASP A 164 23.68 -12.92 -4.51
CA ASP A 164 24.94 -12.22 -4.81
C ASP A 164 25.83 -12.96 -5.81
N LYS A 165 25.56 -14.25 -6.06
CA LYS A 165 26.28 -15.09 -7.03
C LYS A 165 25.55 -15.19 -8.37
N GLY A 166 24.38 -14.54 -8.52
CA GLY A 166 23.56 -14.61 -9.72
C GLY A 166 22.62 -15.82 -9.77
N THR A 167 22.44 -16.54 -8.66
CA THR A 167 21.47 -17.63 -8.57
C THR A 167 20.08 -17.03 -8.50
N VAL A 168 19.25 -17.34 -9.48
CA VAL A 168 17.83 -16.97 -9.50
C VAL A 168 17.02 -18.09 -8.85
N VAL A 169 16.07 -17.72 -7.98
CA VAL A 169 15.12 -18.68 -7.39
C VAL A 169 13.69 -18.19 -7.55
N ASN A 170 12.78 -19.12 -7.79
CA ASN A 170 11.36 -18.88 -7.67
C ASN A 170 10.90 -19.24 -6.23
N PRO A 171 10.55 -18.26 -5.38
CA PRO A 171 10.13 -18.53 -4.00
C PRO A 171 8.78 -19.25 -3.91
N HIS A 172 8.00 -19.31 -5.00
CA HIS A 172 6.75 -20.07 -5.05
C HIS A 172 6.99 -21.54 -5.43
N GLU A 173 8.13 -21.87 -6.02
CA GLU A 173 8.57 -23.24 -6.32
C GLU A 173 9.77 -23.61 -5.44
N ARG A 174 9.62 -23.45 -4.13
CA ARG A 174 10.72 -23.69 -3.17
C ARG A 174 11.18 -25.16 -3.22
N PRO A 175 12.50 -25.40 -3.26
CA PRO A 175 13.03 -26.76 -3.16
C PRO A 175 12.56 -27.44 -1.87
N ALA A 176 12.11 -28.69 -1.99
CA ALA A 176 11.77 -29.52 -0.84
C ALA A 176 13.01 -29.76 0.05
N GLY A 177 12.76 -29.95 1.35
CA GLY A 177 13.81 -30.16 2.33
C GLY A 177 13.36 -29.84 3.74
N GLU A 178 13.90 -30.60 4.71
CA GLU A 178 13.47 -30.57 6.13
C GLU A 178 13.39 -29.15 6.71
N LYS A 179 14.34 -28.27 6.38
CA LYS A 179 14.35 -26.89 6.89
C LYS A 179 13.28 -26.00 6.26
N HIS A 180 12.94 -26.20 4.99
CA HIS A 180 11.85 -25.48 4.34
C HIS A 180 10.49 -26.01 4.75
N GLU A 181 10.38 -27.32 5.02
CA GLU A 181 9.15 -27.96 5.51
C GLU A 181 8.86 -27.59 6.97
N ALA A 182 9.90 -27.48 7.81
CA ALA A 182 9.75 -27.02 9.19
C ALA A 182 9.44 -25.52 9.31
N ASN A 183 9.68 -24.75 8.25
CA ASN A 183 9.42 -23.31 8.17
C ASN A 183 8.65 -23.01 6.87
N PRO A 184 7.35 -23.40 6.80
CA PRO A 184 6.52 -23.05 5.68
C PRO A 184 6.38 -21.53 5.62
N ALA A 185 6.52 -20.97 4.41
CA ALA A 185 6.29 -19.55 4.18
C ALA A 185 4.83 -19.35 3.81
N THR A 186 4.21 -18.32 4.36
CA THR A 186 2.91 -17.79 3.94
C THR A 186 3.12 -16.62 2.99
N CYS A 187 2.07 -16.20 2.27
CA CYS A 187 2.16 -15.08 1.33
C CYS A 187 2.74 -13.82 1.99
N THR A 188 2.27 -13.49 3.20
CA THR A 188 2.63 -12.28 3.95
C THR A 188 4.04 -12.29 4.54
N ASP A 189 4.69 -13.46 4.61
CA ASP A 189 6.09 -13.53 5.07
C ASP A 189 7.05 -12.86 4.10
N CYS A 190 6.70 -12.87 2.80
CA CYS A 190 7.48 -12.27 1.73
C CYS A 190 6.78 -11.03 1.13
N HIS A 191 5.45 -11.06 1.03
CA HIS A 191 4.68 -10.00 0.39
C HIS A 191 4.14 -8.99 1.40
N ASN A 192 4.70 -7.79 1.38
CA ASN A 192 4.11 -6.61 1.99
C ASN A 192 3.43 -5.75 0.93
N ASN A 193 2.10 -5.79 0.89
CA ASN A 193 1.30 -5.10 -0.14
C ASN A 193 1.36 -3.58 -0.06
N HIS A 194 1.84 -3.02 1.05
CA HIS A 194 2.06 -1.58 1.23
C HIS A 194 3.55 -1.20 1.08
N SER A 195 4.38 -2.12 0.59
CA SER A 195 5.81 -1.88 0.40
C SER A 195 6.13 -1.09 -0.85
N LYS A 196 7.18 -0.27 -0.77
CA LYS A 196 7.79 0.39 -1.94
C LYS A 196 8.98 -0.39 -2.52
N ASP A 197 9.34 -1.50 -1.88
CA ASP A 197 10.52 -2.31 -2.23
C ASP A 197 10.23 -3.79 -1.91
N LEU A 198 9.26 -4.35 -2.64
CA LEU A 198 8.83 -5.74 -2.45
C LEU A 198 9.98 -6.74 -2.58
N PRO A 199 10.87 -6.68 -3.59
CA PRO A 199 11.97 -7.65 -3.71
C PRO A 199 12.88 -7.65 -2.48
N LYS A 200 13.18 -6.47 -1.93
CA LYS A 200 13.96 -6.36 -0.70
C LYS A 200 13.22 -6.91 0.51
N ASP A 201 11.92 -6.64 0.63
CA ASP A 201 11.11 -7.17 1.72
C ASP A 201 11.01 -8.69 1.66
N ALA A 202 10.76 -9.26 0.48
CA ALA A 202 10.77 -10.71 0.26
C ALA A 202 12.14 -11.33 0.57
N MET A 203 13.24 -10.69 0.17
CA MET A 203 14.59 -11.17 0.47
C MET A 203 14.89 -11.25 1.97
N LYS A 204 14.27 -10.40 2.81
CA LYS A 204 14.45 -10.45 4.27
C LYS A 204 14.01 -11.80 4.84
N TYR A 205 12.97 -12.42 4.29
CA TYR A 205 12.55 -13.75 4.71
C TYR A 205 13.64 -14.78 4.46
N CYS A 206 14.15 -14.82 3.22
CA CYS A 206 15.22 -15.73 2.84
C CYS A 206 16.49 -15.51 3.67
N ALA A 207 16.84 -14.25 3.94
CA ALA A 207 18.03 -13.86 4.68
C ALA A 207 18.04 -14.33 6.14
N GLN A 208 16.91 -14.77 6.70
CA GLN A 208 16.87 -15.38 8.05
C GLN A 208 17.68 -16.69 8.11
N CYS A 209 17.76 -17.42 6.99
CA CYS A 209 18.57 -18.64 6.87
C CYS A 209 19.72 -18.47 5.88
N HIS A 210 19.51 -17.72 4.80
CA HIS A 210 20.49 -17.41 3.75
C HIS A 210 21.22 -16.09 4.02
N HIS A 211 21.62 -15.85 5.26
CA HIS A 211 22.18 -14.57 5.73
C HIS A 211 23.53 -14.19 5.07
N ARG A 212 24.13 -15.09 4.28
CA ARG A 212 25.33 -14.82 3.48
C ARG A 212 25.02 -14.29 2.08
N GLY A 213 23.75 -14.04 1.75
CA GLY A 213 23.34 -13.52 0.44
C GLY A 213 23.49 -14.57 -0.68
N THR A 214 23.39 -15.86 -0.36
CA THR A 214 23.53 -16.97 -1.31
C THR A 214 22.47 -18.03 -1.04
N PHE A 215 21.79 -18.49 -2.10
CA PHE A 215 20.77 -19.54 -2.03
C PHE A 215 21.34 -20.96 -2.03
N GLU A 216 22.66 -21.10 -2.16
CA GLU A 216 23.36 -22.38 -2.07
C GLU A 216 23.13 -23.06 -0.69
N CYS A 217 22.52 -24.24 -0.69
CA CYS A 217 22.26 -25.06 0.49
C CYS A 217 23.47 -25.96 0.84
N GLY A 218 23.53 -26.46 2.08
CA GLY A 218 24.51 -27.47 2.51
C GLY A 218 25.96 -26.99 2.65
N THR A 219 26.32 -25.84 2.10
CA THR A 219 27.71 -25.33 2.13
C THR A 219 28.06 -24.48 3.35
N CYS A 220 27.06 -24.09 4.14
CA CYS A 220 27.24 -23.10 5.21
C CYS A 220 26.94 -23.61 6.64
N HIS A 221 26.06 -24.61 6.80
CA HIS A 221 25.66 -25.12 8.13
C HIS A 221 26.11 -26.55 8.44
N GLU A 222 26.93 -27.18 7.60
CA GLU A 222 27.51 -28.52 7.85
C GLU A 222 28.74 -28.53 8.80
N LEU A 223 28.84 -27.62 9.77
CA LEU A 223 29.97 -27.62 10.71
C LEU A 223 29.51 -27.65 12.18
N ARG A 224 29.06 -28.84 12.62
CA ARG A 224 29.62 -29.60 13.76
C ARG A 224 28.64 -30.70 14.20
N GLU A 225 28.88 -31.92 13.75
CA GLU A 225 28.77 -33.05 14.66
C GLU A 225 29.93 -32.95 15.65
N ARG A 226 29.63 -32.73 16.94
CA ARG A 226 30.54 -32.99 18.06
C ARG A 226 29.85 -33.90 19.05
#